data_AF-A0A0K0GF47-F1
#
_entry.id   AF-A0A0K0GF47-F1
#
_cell.length_a   1.000
_cell.length_b   1.000
_cell.length_c   1.000
_cell.angle_alpha   90.00
_cell.angle_beta   90.00
_cell.angle_gamma   90.00
#
_symmetry.space_group_name_H-M   'P 1'
#
loop_
_entity.id
_entity.type
_entity.pdbx_description
1 polymer ?
#
loop_
_entity_poly.entity_id
_entity_poly.type
_entity_poly.pdbx_seq_one_letter_code
_entity_poly.pdbx_strand_id
1 'polypeptide(L)' 'MTMQLTFGDAEYNGKRKRTRREVFLAEMDQVVPWNDLLALIKPHYPKSGQPGRQPYRLETIAFCLQLFA' A
#
# COMPACT_ATOMS: atom_id res chain seq x y z
N MET A 1 -12.80 4.78 -44.52
CA MET A 1 -13.95 4.98 -43.61
C MET A 1 -13.38 5.25 -42.24
N THR A 2 -13.47 6.50 -41.78
CA THR A 2 -12.94 6.98 -40.51
C THR A 2 -13.82 6.48 -39.36
N MET A 3 -13.26 5.68 -38.45
CA MET A 3 -13.92 5.27 -37.21
C MET A 3 -14.01 6.49 -36.29
N GLN A 4 -15.23 6.99 -36.11
CA GLN A 4 -15.53 8.12 -35.25
C GLN A 4 -15.73 7.58 -33.83
N LEU A 5 -14.78 7.87 -32.93
CA LEU A 5 -14.83 7.44 -31.54
C LEU A 5 -16.06 8.07 -30.87
N THR A 6 -16.88 7.22 -30.26
CA THR A 6 -18.17 7.61 -29.68
C THR A 6 -17.96 8.01 -28.22
N PHE A 7 -18.89 8.75 -27.62
CA PHE A 7 -18.85 9.02 -26.17
C PHE A 7 -18.76 7.73 -25.32
N GLY A 8 -19.28 6.60 -25.83
CA GLY A 8 -19.12 5.28 -25.20
C GLY A 8 -17.68 4.75 -25.18
N ASP A 9 -16.81 5.16 -26.10
CA ASP A 9 -15.37 4.83 -26.08
C ASP A 9 -14.59 5.71 -25.08
N ALA A 10 -15.07 6.94 -24.83
CA ALA A 10 -14.55 7.83 -23.79
C ALA A 10 -14.91 7.31 -22.37
N GLU A 11 -16.07 6.65 -22.24
CA GLU A 11 -16.49 5.93 -21.02
C GLU A 11 -15.71 4.61 -20.80
N TYR A 12 -15.23 3.94 -21.87
CA TYR A 12 -14.60 2.62 -21.77
C TYR A 12 -13.25 2.56 -21.03
N ASN A 13 -12.57 3.68 -20.75
CA ASN A 13 -11.25 3.63 -20.07
C ASN A 13 -11.16 4.36 -18.73
N GLY A 14 -12.30 4.64 -18.07
CA GLY A 14 -12.37 5.11 -16.67
C GLY A 14 -11.71 4.19 -15.63
N LYS A 15 -11.07 3.09 -16.05
CA LYS A 15 -9.99 2.46 -15.29
C LYS A 15 -8.87 3.48 -15.18
N ARG A 16 -8.72 4.13 -14.02
CA ARG A 16 -7.45 4.80 -13.70
C ARG A 16 -6.34 3.85 -14.10
N LYS A 17 -5.50 4.26 -15.05
CA LYS A 17 -4.29 3.51 -15.38
C LYS A 17 -3.59 3.28 -14.05
N ARG A 18 -3.48 2.02 -13.63
CA ARG A 18 -2.81 1.70 -12.37
C ARG A 18 -1.44 2.34 -12.42
N THR A 19 -1.13 3.15 -11.43
CA THR A 19 0.18 3.80 -11.42
C THR A 19 1.24 2.71 -11.26
N ARG A 20 2.46 2.94 -11.75
CA ARG A 20 3.57 2.00 -11.56
C ARG A 20 3.76 1.65 -10.08
N ARG A 21 3.50 2.61 -9.20
CA ARG A 21 3.50 2.44 -7.74
C ARG A 21 2.41 1.46 -7.29
N GLU A 22 1.17 1.62 -7.72
CA GLU A 22 0.09 0.70 -7.36
C GLU A 22 0.34 -0.74 -7.83
N VAL A 23 0.95 -0.92 -9.00
CA VAL A 23 1.35 -2.25 -9.48
C VAL A 23 2.44 -2.84 -8.61
N PHE A 24 3.49 -2.07 -8.32
CA PHE A 24 4.59 -2.50 -7.46
C PHE A 24 4.12 -2.81 -6.04
N LEU A 25 3.23 -1.99 -5.47
CA LEU A 25 2.59 -2.23 -4.18
C LEU A 25 1.80 -3.53 -4.16
N ALA A 26 1.00 -3.79 -5.20
CA ALA A 26 0.23 -5.02 -5.30
C ALA A 26 1.12 -6.27 -5.44
N GLU A 27 2.26 -6.15 -6.13
CA GLU A 27 3.26 -7.22 -6.21
C GLU A 27 3.96 -7.42 -4.86
N MET A 28 4.35 -6.34 -4.19
CA MET A 28 4.98 -6.41 -2.87
C MET A 28 4.07 -7.02 -1.81
N ASP A 29 2.77 -6.72 -1.83
CA ASP A 29 1.81 -7.32 -0.92
C ASP A 29 1.68 -8.84 -1.09
N GLN A 30 1.98 -9.38 -2.29
CA GLN A 30 1.98 -10.82 -2.54
C GLN A 30 3.31 -11.48 -2.15
N VAL A 31 4.42 -10.76 -2.28
CA VAL A 31 5.77 -11.29 -2.05
C VAL A 31 6.18 -11.20 -0.57
N VAL A 32 5.68 -10.20 0.16
CA VAL A 32 6.11 -9.94 1.54
C VAL A 32 5.18 -10.64 2.54
N PRO A 33 5.71 -11.55 3.40
CA PRO A 33 4.94 -12.15 4.48
C PRO A 33 4.79 -11.14 5.64
N TRP A 34 3.84 -10.21 5.51
CA TRP A 34 3.62 -9.12 6.48
C TRP A 34 3.38 -9.61 7.92
N ASN A 35 2.66 -10.72 8.08
CA ASN A 35 2.38 -11.30 9.40
C ASN A 35 3.66 -11.76 10.11
N ASP A 36 4.56 -12.40 9.37
CA ASP A 36 5.84 -12.89 9.90
C ASP A 36 6.76 -11.72 10.23
N LEU A 37 6.78 -10.70 9.37
CA LEU A 37 7.52 -9.47 9.60
C LEU A 37 7.04 -8.75 10.87
N LEU A 38 5.72 -8.66 11.08
CA LEU A 38 5.15 -8.07 12.29
C LEU A 38 5.45 -8.89 13.54
N ALA A 39 5.46 -10.22 13.44
CA ALA A 39 5.84 -11.10 14.53
C ALA A 39 7.30 -10.89 14.95
N LEU A 40 8.20 -10.62 13.99
CA LEU A 40 9.61 -10.29 14.25
C LEU A 40 9.79 -8.88 14.84
N ILE A 41 8.97 -7.90 14.45
CA ILE A 41 9.09 -6.51 14.93
C ILE A 41 8.50 -6.35 16.34
N LYS A 42 7.41 -7.08 16.66
CA LYS A 42 6.65 -6.94 17.92
C LYS A 42 7.50 -7.00 19.21
N PRO A 43 8.52 -7.87 19.35
CA PRO A 43 9.37 -7.92 20.54
C PRO A 43 10.28 -6.70 20.70
N HIS A 44 10.67 -6.07 19.59
CA HIS A 44 11.57 -4.93 19.56
C HIS A 44 10.83 -3.59 19.55
N TYR A 45 9.50 -3.60 19.37
CA TYR A 45 8.71 -2.39 19.28
C TYR A 45 8.56 -1.72 20.66
N PRO A 46 8.91 -0.43 20.79
CA PRO A 46 8.84 0.26 22.07
C PRO A 46 7.41 0.29 22.61
N LYS A 47 7.25 -0.10 23.88
CA LYS A 47 5.98 -0.02 24.59
C LYS A 47 5.69 1.43 24.96
N SER A 48 4.42 1.80 24.97
CA SER A 48 3.97 3.12 25.42
C SER A 48 4.44 3.37 26.87
N GLY A 49 4.88 4.60 27.16
CA GLY A 49 5.30 5.02 28.52
C GLY A 49 6.73 5.57 28.65
N GLN A 50 7.51 5.60 27.57
CA GLN A 50 8.84 6.24 27.57
C GLN A 50 8.74 7.76 27.35
N PRO A 51 9.67 8.59 27.90
CA PRO A 51 9.70 10.02 27.65
C PRO A 51 9.91 10.31 26.15
N GLY A 52 9.04 11.13 25.56
CA GLY A 52 9.15 11.54 24.15
C GLY A 52 7.89 11.26 23.33
N ARG A 53 8.05 11.18 22.00
CA ARG A 53 6.93 10.88 21.08
C ARG A 53 6.41 9.47 21.33
N GLN A 54 5.10 9.34 21.53
CA GLN A 54 4.53 8.01 21.69
C GLN A 54 4.70 7.20 20.40
N PRO A 55 5.10 5.93 20.52
CA PRO A 55 5.14 5.04 19.37
C PRO A 55 3.74 4.86 18.78
N TYR A 56 3.66 4.87 17.45
CA TYR A 56 2.42 4.59 16.73
C TYR A 56 1.96 3.16 17.01
N ARG A 57 0.68 2.87 16.79
CA ARG A 57 0.21 1.49 16.88
C ARG A 57 0.95 0.66 15.84
N LEU A 58 1.32 -0.58 16.20
CA LEU A 58 2.00 -1.52 15.31
C LEU A 58 1.26 -1.68 13.98
N GLU A 59 -0.07 -1.71 14.02
CA GLU A 59 -0.98 -1.73 12.85
C GLU A 59 -0.77 -0.52 11.92
N THR A 60 -0.57 0.67 12.49
CA THR A 60 -0.34 1.90 11.72
C THR A 60 1.03 1.89 11.05
N ILE A 61 2.04 1.30 11.68
CA ILE A 61 3.36 1.16 11.08
C ILE A 61 3.38 0.09 10.00
N ALA A 62 2.65 -1.01 10.19
CA ALA A 62 2.45 -2.02 9.15
C ALA A 62 1.92 -1.36 7.87
N PHE A 63 0.89 -0.52 8.01
CA PHE A 63 0.29 0.19 6.90
C PHE A 63 1.23 1.23 6.27
N CYS A 64 2.04 1.93 7.07
CA CYS A 64 3.07 2.82 6.54
C CYS A 64 4.15 2.07 5.75
N LEU A 65 4.61 0.92 6.23
CA LEU A 65 5.60 0.09 5.52
C LEU A 65 5.05 -0.39 4.18
N GLN A 66 3.75 -0.69 4.11
CA GLN A 66 3.04 -0.97 2.86
C GLN A 66 2.92 0.24 1.93
N LEU A 67 3.03 1.48 2.41
CA LEU A 67 2.93 2.68 1.56
C LEU A 67 4.29 3.19 1.07
N PHE A 68 5.41 2.78 1.69
CA PHE A 68 6.77 3.17 1.29
C PHE A 68 7.48 2.14 0.42
N ALA A 69 6.97 0.90 0.39
CA ALA A 69 6.97 0.07 -0.81
C ALA A 69 6.31 0.86 -1.97
#